data_AF-A0A9C6TWN9-F1
#
_entry.id   AF-A0A9C6TWN9-F1
#
_cell.length_a   1.000
_cell.length_b   1.000
_cell.length_c   1.000
_cell.angle_alpha   90.00
_cell.angle_beta   90.00
_cell.angle_gamma   90.00
#
_symmetry.space_group_name_H-M   'P 1'
#
loop_
_entity.id
_entity.type
_entity.pdbx_description
1 polymer ?
#
loop_
_entity_poly.entity_id
_entity_poly.type
_entity_poly.pdbx_seq_one_letter_code
_entity_poly.pdbx_strand_id
1 'polypeptide(L)'
;MYKARLNLRKETLQQQYQSVEERTSNYNNYAIGSRVIEYGDTKIKAVKLSLFEGFDPASTNFSPNNNILPPQTSIEVVNQRDAYLFFIWQRYKILEHETEEKAQALKEITEMVNHRNHIDGSVKLIGTSLFSVPEVKQ
;
A
#
# COMPACT_ATOMS: atom_id res chain seq x y z
N MET A 1 -5.22 3.37 14.04
CA MET A 1 -5.73 2.26 13.20
C MET A 1 -6.95 1.67 13.90
N TYR A 2 -8.17 2.01 13.49
CA TYR A 2 -9.38 1.41 14.07
C TYR A 2 -9.47 -0.03 13.55
N LYS A 3 -9.02 -1.00 14.35
CA LYS A 3 -9.30 -2.41 14.10
C LYS A 3 -10.81 -2.59 14.33
N ALA A 4 -11.58 -2.72 13.27
CA ALA A 4 -12.96 -3.17 13.36
C ALA A 4 -12.91 -4.51 14.12
N ARG A 5 -13.41 -4.55 15.35
CA ARG A 5 -13.37 -5.76 16.16
C ARG A 5 -14.49 -6.65 15.63
N LEU A 6 -14.17 -7.59 14.74
CA LEU A 6 -15.07 -8.64 14.28
C LEU A 6 -14.91 -9.88 15.16
N ASN A 7 -15.94 -10.73 15.18
CA ASN A 7 -15.85 -12.02 15.84
C ASN A 7 -15.13 -13.05 14.95
N LEU A 8 -13.84 -13.28 15.21
CA LEU A 8 -12.98 -14.16 14.41
C LEU A 8 -13.36 -15.65 14.46
N ARG A 9 -14.15 -16.09 15.46
CA ARG A 9 -14.71 -17.45 15.48
C ARG A 9 -15.84 -17.62 14.47
N LYS A 10 -16.40 -16.52 13.98
CA LYS A 10 -17.50 -16.51 13.03
C LYS A 10 -17.05 -16.04 11.64
N GLU A 11 -16.12 -15.09 11.56
CA GLU A 11 -15.52 -14.63 10.30
C GLU A 11 -14.68 -15.73 9.63
N THR A 12 -14.78 -15.82 8.31
CA THR A 12 -14.00 -16.74 7.45
C THR A 12 -12.90 -16.01 6.71
N LEU A 13 -11.84 -16.72 6.31
CA LEU A 13 -10.76 -16.14 5.51
C LEU A 13 -11.28 -15.53 4.20
N GLN A 14 -12.31 -16.13 3.60
CA GLN A 14 -13.02 -15.58 2.44
C GLN A 14 -13.61 -14.19 2.72
N GLN A 15 -14.27 -14.01 3.86
CA GLN A 15 -14.92 -12.74 4.22
C GLN A 15 -13.88 -11.65 4.50
N GLN A 16 -12.79 -11.99 5.20
CA GLN A 16 -11.68 -11.06 5.41
C GLN A 16 -11.06 -10.65 4.08
N TYR A 17 -10.77 -11.61 3.20
CA TYR A 17 -10.24 -11.35 1.87
C TYR A 17 -11.10 -10.35 1.09
N GLN A 18 -12.42 -10.56 1.04
CA GLN A 18 -13.34 -9.66 0.34
C GLN A 18 -13.36 -8.25 0.95
N SER A 19 -13.39 -8.14 2.28
CA SER A 19 -13.36 -6.84 2.96
C SER A 19 -12.03 -6.11 2.72
N VAL A 20 -10.92 -6.84 2.70
CA VAL A 20 -9.59 -6.29 2.40
C VAL A 20 -9.47 -5.90 0.94
N GLU A 21 -10.00 -6.68 0.00
CA GLU A 21 -10.00 -6.35 -1.43
C GLU A 21 -10.80 -5.07 -1.71
N GLU A 22 -12.01 -4.98 -1.20
CA GLU A 22 -12.87 -3.80 -1.37
C GLU A 22 -12.20 -2.54 -0.83
N ARG A 23 -11.66 -2.60 0.40
CA ARG A 23 -11.00 -1.45 1.03
C ARG A 23 -9.69 -1.08 0.33
N THR A 24 -8.86 -2.06 -0.02
CA THR A 24 -7.56 -1.84 -0.68
C THR A 24 -7.72 -1.29 -2.10
N SER A 25 -8.79 -1.68 -2.79
CA SER A 25 -9.16 -1.11 -4.10
C SER A 25 -9.70 0.32 -3.99
N ASN A 26 -9.85 0.85 -2.77
CA ASN A 26 -10.48 2.13 -2.49
C ASN A 26 -11.86 2.21 -3.18
N TYR A 27 -12.66 1.16 -3.00
CA TYR A 27 -13.97 1.00 -3.65
C TYR A 27 -13.89 1.02 -5.19
N ASN A 28 -12.99 0.19 -5.74
CA ASN A 28 -12.67 0.07 -7.17
C ASN A 28 -12.01 1.30 -7.82
N ASN A 29 -11.48 2.24 -7.04
CA ASN A 29 -10.66 3.33 -7.54
C ASN A 29 -9.16 2.95 -7.54
N TYR A 30 -8.72 2.29 -8.60
CA TYR A 30 -7.33 1.85 -8.77
C TYR A 30 -6.31 2.97 -9.07
N ALA A 31 -6.75 4.22 -9.25
CA ALA A 31 -5.82 5.35 -9.31
C ALA A 31 -5.19 5.64 -7.93
N ILE A 32 -5.91 5.29 -6.86
CA ILE A 32 -5.53 5.51 -5.45
C ILE A 32 -5.77 4.26 -4.60
N GLY A 33 -5.63 3.09 -5.22
CA GLY A 33 -5.89 1.79 -4.63
C GLY A 33 -5.15 0.69 -5.40
N SER A 34 -5.25 -0.55 -4.93
CA SER A 34 -4.63 -1.70 -5.60
C SER A 34 -5.54 -2.93 -5.55
N ARG A 35 -5.19 -3.94 -6.33
CA ARG A 35 -5.91 -5.22 -6.34
C ARG A 35 -5.24 -6.19 -5.38
N VAL A 36 -6.03 -6.72 -4.46
CA VAL A 36 -5.60 -7.83 -3.59
C VAL A 36 -5.70 -9.11 -4.41
N ILE A 37 -4.66 -9.95 -4.36
CA ILE A 37 -4.60 -11.20 -5.12
C ILE A 37 -4.40 -12.35 -4.14
N GLU A 38 -5.03 -13.48 -4.44
CA GLU A 38 -4.90 -14.74 -3.71
C GLU A 38 -4.18 -15.79 -4.54
N TYR A 39 -3.47 -16.69 -3.85
CA TYR A 39 -2.69 -17.77 -4.44
C TYR A 39 -2.75 -19.02 -3.55
N GLY A 40 -2.40 -20.18 -4.11
CA GLY A 40 -2.34 -21.44 -3.36
C GLY A 40 -3.69 -22.17 -3.24
N ASP A 41 -3.87 -22.95 -2.17
CA ASP A 41 -5.08 -23.73 -1.94
C ASP A 41 -6.24 -22.85 -1.44
N THR A 42 -7.16 -22.54 -2.35
CA THR A 42 -8.32 -21.69 -2.06
C THR A 42 -9.37 -22.36 -1.16
N LYS A 43 -9.28 -23.68 -0.91
CA LYS A 43 -10.20 -24.37 0.02
C LYS A 43 -10.07 -23.85 1.45
N ILE A 44 -8.89 -23.34 1.83
CA ILE A 44 -8.63 -22.78 3.17
C ILE A 44 -9.53 -21.58 3.47
N LYS A 45 -10.08 -20.92 2.45
CA LYS A 45 -10.88 -19.70 2.61
C LYS A 45 -12.18 -19.91 3.40
N ALA A 46 -12.69 -21.14 3.46
CA ALA A 46 -13.87 -21.49 4.25
C ALA A 46 -13.58 -21.57 5.77
N VAL A 47 -12.31 -21.60 6.16
CA VAL A 47 -11.87 -21.74 7.55
C VAL A 47 -12.06 -20.43 8.32
N LYS A 48 -12.32 -20.55 9.63
CA LYS A 48 -12.46 -19.42 10.54
C LYS A 48 -11.11 -18.76 10.84
N LEU A 49 -11.08 -17.43 10.88
CA LEU A 49 -9.85 -16.67 11.15
C LEU A 49 -9.23 -17.04 12.48
N SER A 50 -10.04 -17.45 13.46
CA SER A 50 -9.56 -17.77 14.79
C SER A 50 -8.53 -18.90 14.84
N LEU A 51 -8.44 -19.74 13.80
CA LEU A 51 -7.41 -20.77 13.71
C LEU A 51 -6.01 -20.19 13.40
N PHE A 52 -5.93 -18.98 12.84
CA PHE A 52 -4.68 -18.33 12.45
C PHE A 52 -4.35 -17.12 13.33
N GLU A 53 -5.35 -16.29 13.62
CA GLU A 53 -5.17 -15.03 14.37
C GLU A 53 -5.56 -15.13 15.85
N GLY A 54 -6.08 -16.29 16.28
CA GLY A 54 -6.61 -16.49 17.63
C GLY A 54 -7.98 -15.79 17.82
N PHE A 55 -8.36 -15.57 19.07
CA PHE A 55 -9.67 -15.01 19.39
C PHE A 55 -9.62 -14.11 20.62
N ASP A 56 -10.22 -12.92 20.49
CA ASP A 56 -10.46 -11.99 21.59
C ASP A 56 -11.85 -12.26 22.22
N PRO A 57 -11.95 -12.70 23.49
CA PRO A 57 -13.23 -12.91 24.17
C PRO A 57 -14.14 -11.68 24.17
N ALA A 58 -13.59 -10.47 24.17
CA ALA A 58 -14.38 -9.24 24.11
C ALA A 58 -15.12 -9.07 22.77
N SER A 59 -14.73 -9.81 21.73
CA SER A 59 -15.36 -9.77 20.40
C SER A 59 -16.57 -10.68 20.23
N THR A 60 -16.96 -11.44 21.25
CA THR A 60 -18.00 -12.48 21.17
C THR A 60 -19.33 -11.97 20.59
N ASN A 61 -19.74 -10.76 21.00
CA ASN A 61 -21.01 -10.16 20.60
C ASN A 61 -20.92 -9.32 19.31
N PHE A 62 -19.74 -9.24 18.70
CA PHE A 62 -19.57 -8.49 17.46
C PHE A 62 -20.06 -9.29 16.24
N SER A 63 -20.43 -8.53 15.21
CA SER A 63 -20.80 -9.07 13.91
C SER A 63 -19.64 -9.87 13.32
N PRO A 64 -19.92 -10.97 12.60
CA PRO A 64 -18.90 -11.66 11.80
C PRO A 64 -18.52 -10.93 10.52
N ASN A 65 -19.27 -9.90 10.14
CA ASN A 65 -19.09 -9.21 8.88
C ASN A 65 -19.15 -7.68 9.07
N ASN A 66 -18.32 -6.98 8.31
CA ASN A 66 -18.19 -5.53 8.30
C ASN A 66 -19.37 -4.80 7.62
N ASN A 67 -20.34 -5.51 7.03
CA ASN A 67 -21.53 -4.94 6.37
C ASN A 67 -22.38 -4.00 7.25
N ILE A 68 -22.13 -3.95 8.56
CA ILE A 68 -22.85 -3.11 9.53
C ILE A 68 -22.16 -1.75 9.73
N LEU A 69 -20.89 -1.61 9.34
CA LEU A 69 -20.17 -0.33 9.44
C LEU A 69 -20.48 0.52 8.20
N PRO A 70 -20.68 1.85 8.37
CA PRO A 70 -20.96 2.74 7.24
C PRO A 70 -19.89 2.58 6.15
N PRO A 71 -20.23 2.83 4.87
CA PRO A 71 -19.26 2.75 3.78
C PRO A 71 -18.03 3.53 4.22
N GLN A 72 -16.89 2.84 4.34
CA GLN A 72 -15.67 3.52 4.75
C GLN A 72 -15.42 4.55 3.66
N THR A 73 -15.37 5.82 4.03
CA THR A 73 -15.10 6.88 3.06
C THR A 73 -13.78 6.58 2.38
N SER A 74 -13.65 6.95 1.10
CA SER A 74 -12.40 6.80 0.38
C SER A 74 -11.24 7.36 1.21
N ILE A 75 -10.17 6.58 1.33
CA ILE A 75 -9.03 6.95 2.17
C ILE A 75 -7.99 7.64 1.29
N GLU A 76 -7.41 8.74 1.79
CA GLU A 76 -6.23 9.33 1.16
C GLU A 76 -5.02 8.42 1.33
N VAL A 77 -4.28 8.19 0.24
CA VAL A 77 -3.16 7.26 0.21
C VAL A 77 -1.92 7.94 -0.34
N VAL A 78 -0.76 7.40 0.02
CA VAL A 78 0.54 7.78 -0.55
C VAL A 78 1.13 6.54 -1.22
N ASN A 79 1.72 6.71 -2.40
CA ASN A 79 2.43 5.62 -3.06
C ASN A 79 3.59 5.15 -2.17
N GLN A 80 3.72 3.83 -1.97
CA GLN A 80 4.79 3.27 -1.13
C GLN A 80 6.19 3.67 -1.61
N ARG A 81 6.40 3.83 -2.92
CA ARG A 81 7.66 4.32 -3.48
C ARG A 81 7.96 5.76 -3.07
N ASP A 82 6.94 6.56 -2.81
CA ASP A 82 7.07 7.99 -2.51
C ASP A 82 6.90 8.30 -1.02
N ALA A 83 6.46 7.33 -0.21
CA ALA A 83 6.19 7.51 1.20
C ALA A 83 7.39 8.06 1.99
N TYR A 84 8.61 7.58 1.69
CA TYR A 84 9.81 8.07 2.35
C TYR A 84 10.18 9.50 1.90
N LEU A 85 10.06 9.79 0.61
CA LEU A 85 10.29 11.13 0.08
C LEU A 85 9.26 12.13 0.65
N PHE A 86 8.00 11.72 0.75
CA PHE A 86 6.94 12.47 1.39
C PHE A 86 7.25 12.77 2.85
N PHE A 87 7.75 11.78 3.62
CA PHE A 87 8.18 11.96 5.00
C PHE A 87 9.26 13.05 5.13
N ILE A 88 10.35 12.97 4.34
CA ILE A 88 11.42 13.97 4.42
C ILE A 88 10.91 15.35 3.98
N TRP A 89 10.02 15.40 2.98
CA TRP A 89 9.39 16.65 2.56
C TRP A 89 8.56 17.29 3.68
N GLN A 90 7.77 16.50 4.43
CA GLN A 90 7.06 17.02 5.60
C GLN A 90 8.05 17.52 6.68
N ARG A 91 9.13 16.77 6.94
CA ARG A 91 10.18 17.18 7.88
C ARG A 91 10.80 18.51 7.46
N TYR A 92 11.20 18.65 6.20
CA TYR A 92 11.76 19.88 5.64
C TYR A 92 10.84 21.10 5.82
N LYS A 93 9.53 20.92 5.65
CA LYS A 93 8.54 22.00 5.83
C LYS A 93 8.40 22.45 7.28
N ILE A 94 8.53 21.54 8.25
CA ILE A 94 8.35 21.85 9.69
C ILE A 94 9.60 22.53 10.28
N LEU A 95 10.79 22.31 9.71
CA LEU A 95 12.08 22.82 10.18
C LEU A 95 12.31 24.32 9.84
N GLU A 96 11.36 25.21 10.12
CA GLU A 96 11.46 26.63 9.70
C GLU A 96 12.63 27.40 10.33
N HIS A 97 13.01 27.08 11.57
CA HIS A 97 14.07 27.77 12.33
C HIS A 97 15.37 26.97 12.50
N GLU A 98 15.39 25.71 12.06
CA GLU A 98 16.52 24.76 12.18
C GLU A 98 17.28 24.70 10.85
N THR A 99 18.17 25.66 10.62
CA THR A 99 18.79 25.87 9.30
C THR A 99 19.69 24.72 8.85
N GLU A 100 20.40 24.06 9.77
CA GLU A 100 21.28 22.93 9.47
C GLU A 100 20.48 21.68 9.11
N GLU A 101 19.50 21.32 9.94
CA GLU A 101 18.62 20.16 9.75
C GLU A 101 17.76 20.33 8.49
N LYS A 102 17.31 21.56 8.20
CA LYS A 102 16.58 21.89 6.98
C LYS A 102 17.47 21.72 5.74
N ALA A 103 18.72 22.19 5.78
CA ALA A 103 19.68 21.98 4.70
C ALA A 103 19.99 20.50 4.50
N GLN A 104 20.12 19.74 5.58
CA GLN A 104 20.34 18.29 5.53
C GLN A 104 19.14 17.54 4.94
N ALA A 105 17.92 17.91 5.30
CA ALA A 105 16.70 17.33 4.72
C ALA A 105 16.60 17.63 3.21
N LEU A 106 16.93 18.85 2.78
CA LEU A 106 16.95 19.21 1.36
C LEU A 106 18.03 18.44 0.58
N LYS A 107 19.21 18.28 1.18
CA LYS A 107 20.30 17.47 0.63
C LYS A 107 19.84 16.01 0.45
N GLU A 108 19.23 15.43 1.47
CA GLU A 108 18.71 14.05 1.44
C GLU A 108 17.65 13.85 0.33
N ILE A 109 16.71 14.80 0.19
CA ILE A 109 15.74 14.81 -0.91
C ILE A 109 16.45 14.81 -2.27
N THR A 110 17.43 15.71 -2.44
CA THR A 110 18.15 15.88 -3.71
C THR A 110 18.95 14.64 -4.09
N GLU A 111 19.68 14.07 -3.14
CA GLU A 111 20.47 12.85 -3.34
C GLU A 111 19.57 11.67 -3.70
N MET A 112 18.42 11.51 -3.03
CA MET A 112 17.47 10.44 -3.32
C MET A 112 16.86 10.56 -4.72
N VAL A 113 16.43 11.77 -5.11
CA VAL A 113 15.86 12.00 -6.45
C VAL A 113 16.91 11.76 -7.52
N ASN A 114 18.14 12.24 -7.34
CA ASN A 114 19.23 12.00 -8.27
C ASN A 114 19.57 10.52 -8.41
N HIS A 115 19.60 9.78 -7.30
CA HIS A 115 19.86 8.35 -7.33
C HIS A 115 18.76 7.56 -8.06
N ARG A 116 17.48 7.90 -7.83
CA ARG A 116 16.34 7.31 -8.56
C ARG A 116 16.43 7.60 -10.06
N ASN A 117 16.68 8.85 -10.43
CA ASN A 117 16.85 9.25 -11.82
C ASN A 117 18.00 8.51 -12.51
N HIS A 118 19.11 8.29 -11.80
CA HIS A 118 20.24 7.52 -12.31
C HIS A 118 19.85 6.07 -12.60
N ILE A 119 19.13 5.41 -11.69
CA ILE A 119 18.66 4.02 -11.89
C ILE A 119 17.67 3.97 -13.07
N ASP A 120 16.66 4.84 -13.07
CA ASP A 120 15.63 4.88 -14.13
C ASP A 120 16.27 5.13 -15.50
N GLY A 121 17.21 6.08 -15.57
CA GLY A 121 17.97 6.38 -16.77
C GLY A 121 18.84 5.21 -17.23
N SER A 122 19.49 4.51 -16.30
CA SER A 122 20.34 3.35 -16.62
C SER A 122 19.54 2.17 -17.14
N VAL A 123 18.40 1.84 -16.51
CA VAL A 123 17.50 0.78 -16.98
C VAL A 123 16.93 1.12 -18.35
N LYS A 124 16.53 2.37 -18.57
CA LYS A 124 16.08 2.85 -19.88
C LYS A 124 17.18 2.70 -20.94
N LEU A 125 18.41 3.10 -20.62
CA LEU A 125 19.56 3.01 -21.53
C LEU A 125 19.85 1.55 -21.90
N ILE A 126 19.82 0.63 -20.93
CA ILE A 126 19.99 -0.81 -21.18
C ILE A 126 18.90 -1.31 -22.12
N GLY A 127 17.64 -0.99 -21.85
CA GLY A 127 16.51 -1.36 -22.69
C GLY A 127 16.65 -0.86 -24.12
N THR A 128 17.01 0.42 -24.30
CA THR A 128 17.25 0.97 -25.64
C THR A 128 18.48 0.34 -26.31
N SER A 129 19.54 0.05 -25.56
CA SER A 129 20.78 -0.50 -26.15
C SER A 129 20.61 -1.94 -26.62
N LEU A 130 19.83 -2.75 -25.89
CA LEU A 130 19.63 -4.17 -26.20
C LEU A 130 18.50 -4.40 -27.23
N PHE A 131 17.48 -3.54 -27.27
CA PHE A 131 16.23 -3.84 -27.98
C PHE A 131 15.79 -2.77 -28.99
N SER A 132 16.53 -1.68 -29.18
CA SER A 132 16.22 -0.76 -30.28
C SER A 132 16.58 -1.40 -31.62
N VAL A 133 15.56 -1.65 -32.45
CA VAL A 133 15.74 -2.12 -33.83
C VAL A 133 16.29 -0.95 -34.67
N PRO A 134 17.32 -1.15 -35.52
CA PRO A 134 17.67 -0.15 -36.53
C PRO A 134 16.47 0.08 -37.43
N GLU A 135 16.06 1.33 -37.65
CA GLU A 135 15.11 1.66 -38.71
C GLU A 135 15.68 1.16 -40.04
N VAL A 136 15.08 0.11 -40.61
CA VAL A 136 15.28 -0.26 -42.00
C VAL A 136 14.57 0.81 -42.81
N LYS A 137 15.32 1.83 -43.26
CA LYS A 137 14.84 2.78 -44.26
C LYS A 137 14.46 1.98 -45.52
N GLN A 138 13.18 1.99 -45.86
CA GLN A 138 12.66 1.59 -47.17
C GLN A 138 13.05 2.63 -48.22
#